data_AF-A0A1F8LRS9-F1
#
_entry.id   AF-A0A1F8LRS9-F1
#
_cell.length_a   1.000
_cell.length_b   1.000
_cell.length_c   1.000
_cell.angle_alpha   90.00
_cell.angle_beta   90.00
_cell.angle_gamma   90.00
#
_symmetry.space_group_name_H-M   'P 1'
#
loop_
_entity.id
_entity.type
_entity.pdbx_description
1 polymer ?
#
loop_
_entity_poly.entity_id
_entity_poly.type
_entity_poly.pdbx_seq_one_letter_code
_entity_poly.pdbx_strand_id
1 'polypeptide(L)' 'MVASVLLEHVSTPAGQTRLSQRDIALLAGLEWEAVHATLKSLMDMGAIKIDRHRLALNRNVLHEILESWEPEEPVLTQ' A
#
# COMPACT_ATOMS: atom_id res chain seq x y z
N MET A 1 -3.22 0.89 -6.90
CA MET A 1 -1.95 0.55 -6.19
C MET A 1 -2.24 0.09 -4.77
N VAL A 2 -1.38 -0.77 -4.19
CA VAL A 2 -1.52 -1.25 -2.80
C VAL A 2 -1.61 -0.09 -1.79
N ALA A 3 -0.81 0.97 -1.96
CA ALA A 3 -0.84 2.14 -1.06
C ALA A 3 -2.20 2.85 -1.04
N SER A 4 -2.85 3.03 -2.20
CA SER A 4 -4.20 3.61 -2.29
C SER A 4 -5.24 2.74 -1.60
N VAL A 5 -5.21 1.42 -1.84
CA VAL A 5 -6.11 0.45 -1.19
C VAL A 5 -5.96 0.51 0.33
N LEU A 6 -4.73 0.60 0.82
CA LEU A 6 -4.45 0.72 2.25
C LEU A 6 -5.04 2.01 2.86
N LEU A 7 -4.91 3.16 2.17
CA LEU A 7 -5.45 4.45 2.63
C LEU A 7 -6.98 4.48 2.63
N GLU A 8 -7.62 3.88 1.64
CA GLU A 8 -9.08 3.80 1.52
C GLU A 8 -9.70 2.93 2.61
N HIS A 9 -8.99 1.90 3.07
CA HIS A 9 -9.49 0.91 4.02
C HIS A 9 -8.92 1.08 5.44
N VAL A 10 -8.48 2.29 5.80
CA VAL A 10 -8.10 2.61 7.18
C VAL A 10 -9.32 2.55 8.08
N SER A 11 -9.36 1.57 8.99
CA SER A 11 -10.53 1.32 9.84
C SER A 11 -10.53 2.13 11.14
N THR A 12 -9.46 2.87 11.44
CA THR A 12 -9.31 3.60 12.71
C THR A 12 -8.62 4.96 12.54
N PRO A 13 -8.90 5.94 13.41
CA PRO A 13 -8.15 7.21 13.44
C PRO A 13 -6.64 7.02 13.64
N ALA A 14 -6.25 5.93 14.30
CA ALA A 14 -4.85 5.55 14.53
C ALA A 14 -4.13 4.95 13.30
N GLY A 15 -4.76 4.91 12.13
CA GLY A 15 -4.13 4.41 10.92
C GLY A 15 -4.04 2.89 10.84
N GLN A 16 -4.81 2.14 11.63
CA GLN A 16 -4.81 0.67 11.55
C GLN A 16 -5.78 0.18 10.48
N THR A 17 -5.35 -0.82 9.70
CA THR A 17 -6.23 -1.62 8.84
C THR A 17 -6.31 -3.07 9.33
N ARG A 18 -7.48 -3.67 9.11
CA ARG A 18 -7.76 -5.09 9.37
C ARG A 18 -7.59 -5.97 8.13
N LEU A 19 -7.26 -5.38 6.99
CA LEU A 19 -7.08 -6.13 5.76
C LEU A 19 -5.91 -7.11 5.90
N SER A 20 -6.15 -8.37 5.52
CA SER A 20 -5.08 -9.33 5.31
C SER A 20 -4.35 -9.03 4.00
N GLN A 21 -3.14 -9.56 3.83
CA GLN A 21 -2.41 -9.46 2.55
C GLN A 21 -3.21 -10.05 1.38
N ARG A 22 -4.05 -11.06 1.65
CA ARG A 22 -4.91 -11.68 0.65
C ARG A 22 -6.06 -10.76 0.24
N ASP A 23 -6.66 -10.04 1.19
CA ASP A 23 -7.70 -9.05 0.88
C ASP A 23 -7.11 -7.90 0.06
N ILE A 24 -5.90 -7.46 0.40
CA ILE A 24 -5.18 -6.42 -0.34
C ILE A 24 -4.92 -6.87 -1.79
N ALA A 25 -4.52 -8.13 -2.01
CA ALA A 25 -4.33 -8.70 -3.35
C ALA A 25 -5.62 -8.68 -4.17
N LEU A 26 -6.73 -9.13 -3.58
CA LEU A 26 -8.04 -9.11 -4.23
C LEU A 26 -8.50 -7.69 -4.57
N LEU A 27 -8.38 -6.75 -3.62
CA LEU A 27 -8.81 -5.36 -3.79
C LEU A 27 -7.91 -4.58 -4.77
N ALA A 28 -6.61 -4.86 -4.77
CA ALA A 28 -5.66 -4.23 -5.68
C ALA A 28 -5.68 -4.87 -7.08
N GLY A 29 -6.33 -6.02 -7.27
CA GLY A 29 -6.27 -6.79 -8.52
C GLY A 29 -4.87 -7.29 -8.84
N LEU A 30 -4.07 -7.59 -7.80
CA LEU A 30 -2.66 -7.97 -7.92
C LEU A 30 -2.42 -9.40 -7.46
N GLU A 31 -1.43 -10.04 -8.05
CA GLU A 31 -0.91 -11.32 -7.57
C GLU A 31 -0.29 -11.20 -6.17
N TRP A 32 -0.37 -12.28 -5.40
CA TRP A 32 0.07 -12.29 -3.99
C TRP A 32 1.56 -11.91 -3.84
N GLU A 33 2.42 -12.39 -4.75
CA GLU A 33 3.85 -12.07 -4.72
C GLU A 33 4.12 -10.57 -4.97
N ALA A 34 3.37 -9.96 -5.89
CA ALA A 34 3.46 -8.53 -6.17
C ALA A 34 3.01 -7.70 -4.96
N VAL A 35 1.94 -8.13 -4.28
CA VAL A 35 1.52 -7.51 -3.01
C VAL A 35 2.57 -7.69 -1.93
N HIS A 36 3.14 -8.89 -1.79
CA HIS A 36 4.16 -9.16 -0.78
C HIS A 36 5.39 -8.28 -0.97
N ALA A 37 5.91 -8.19 -2.20
CA ALA A 37 7.03 -7.32 -2.56
C ALA A 37 6.70 -5.85 -2.28
N THR A 38 5.51 -5.40 -2.67
CA THR A 38 5.06 -4.02 -2.44
C THR A 38 4.94 -3.68 -0.95
N LEU A 39 4.33 -4.56 -0.16
CA LEU A 39 4.21 -4.38 1.29
C LEU A 39 5.58 -4.34 1.96
N LYS A 40 6.54 -5.16 1.50
CA LYS A 40 7.91 -5.10 1.99
C LYS A 40 8.56 -3.75 1.69
N SER A 41 8.46 -3.26 0.46
CA SER A 41 8.97 -1.93 0.11
C SER A 41 8.32 -0.81 0.93
N LEU A 42 7.00 -0.86 1.13
CA LEU A 42 6.27 0.10 1.98
C LEU A 42 6.74 0.04 3.45
N MET A 43 7.09 -1.14 3.94
CA MET A 43 7.61 -1.31 5.30
C MET A 43 9.03 -0.75 5.44
N ASP A 44 9.89 -1.00 4.44
CA ASP A 44 11.26 -0.47 4.41
C ASP A 44 11.26 1.07 4.33
N MET A 45 10.28 1.66 3.64
CA MET A 45 10.05 3.11 3.59
C MET A 45 9.39 3.67 4.87
N GLY A 46 9.01 2.83 5.83
CA GLY A 46 8.32 3.26 7.05
C GLY A 46 6.86 3.69 6.84
N ALA A 47 6.29 3.41 5.66
CA ALA A 47 4.90 3.69 5.32
C ALA A 47 3.93 2.75 6.05
N ILE A 48 4.37 1.52 6.34
CA ILE A 48 3.60 0.54 7.09
C ILE A 48 4.45 -0.14 8.17
N LYS A 49 3.80 -0.60 9.24
CA LYS A 49 4.38 -1.52 10.24
C LYS A 49 3.38 -2.60 10.60
N ILE A 50 3.88 -3.79 10.91
CA ILE A 50 3.07 -4.88 11.45
C ILE A 50 3.13 -4.81 12.98
N ASP A 51 1.98 -4.57 13.62
CA ASP A 51 1.82 -4.59 15.07
C ASP A 51 0.69 -5.54 15.46
N ARG A 52 0.97 -6.56 16.29
CA ARG A 52 -0.02 -7.53 16.83
C ARG A 52 -1.05 -8.00 15.80
N HIS A 53 -0.57 -8.48 14.64
CA HIS A 53 -1.39 -8.95 13.51
C HIS A 53 -2.19 -7.88 12.77
N ARG A 54 -1.88 -6.61 12.97
CA ARG A 54 -2.49 -5.47 12.28
C ARG A 54 -1.44 -4.69 11.53
N LEU A 55 -1.87 -4.07 10.43
CA LEU A 55 -1.05 -3.13 9.69
C LEU A 55 -1.34 -1.73 10.24
N ALA A 56 -0.32 -1.12 10.83
CA ALA A 56 -0.30 0.30 11.18
C ALA A 56 0.24 1.09 9.99
N LEU A 57 -0.49 2.13 9.58
CA LEU A 57 -0.22 2.91 8.38
C LEU A 57 0.25 4.31 8.78
N ASN A 58 1.38 4.75 8.22
CA ASN A 58 1.81 6.13 8.28
C ASN A 58 1.23 6.89 7.08
N ARG A 59 0.13 7.61 7.31
CA ARG A 59 -0.61 8.29 6.24
C ARG A 59 0.25 9.31 5.50
N ASN A 60 1.10 10.04 6.20
CA ASN A 60 1.95 11.06 5.58
C ASN A 60 2.91 10.43 4.57
N VAL A 61 3.62 9.39 4.99
CA VAL A 61 4.56 8.67 4.11
C VAL A 61 3.81 7.99 2.95
N LEU A 62 2.62 7.42 3.20
CA LEU A 62 1.80 6.85 2.12
C LEU A 62 1.34 7.90 1.11
N HIS A 63 0.98 9.09 1.56
CA HIS A 63 0.63 10.20 0.67
C HIS A 63 1.85 10.68 -0.12
N GLU A 64 3.00 10.87 0.53
CA GLU A 64 4.27 11.21 -0.14
C GLU A 64 4.65 10.18 -1.21
N ILE A 65 4.48 8.89 -0.92
CA ILE A 65 4.73 7.82 -1.91
C ILE A 65 3.75 7.92 -3.08
N LEU A 66 2.47 8.21 -2.84
CA LEU A 66 1.48 8.34 -3.92
C LEU A 66 1.70 9.60 -4.76
N GLU A 67 2.12 10.70 -4.14
CA GLU A 67 2.42 11.97 -4.81
C GLU A 67 3.74 11.92 -5.58
N SER A 68 4.73 11.19 -5.05
CA SER A 68 6.02 10.96 -5.71
C SER A 68 5.97 9.81 -6.73
N TRP A 69 4.91 9.01 -6.74
CA TRP A 69 4.68 8.00 -7.76
C TRP A 69 4.22 8.70 -9.03
N GLU A 70 5.17 9.16 -9.84
CA GLU A 70 4.94 9.42 -11.25
C GLU A 70 4.76 8.05 -11.91
N PRO A 71 3.56 7.66 -12.39
CA PRO A 71 3.50 6.56 -13.33
C PRO A 71 4.34 6.99 -14.53
N GLU A 72 5.33 6.19 -14.93
CA GLU A 72 5.89 6.32 -16.28
C GLU A 72 4.69 6.28 -17.22
N GLU A 73 4.35 7.43 -17.82
CA GLU A 73 3.37 7.44 -18.90
C GLU A 73 3.85 6.40 -19.91
N PRO A 74 2.98 5.51 -20.42
CA PRO A 74 3.39 4.63 -21.49
C PRO A 74 3.81 5.53 -22.63
N VAL A 75 5.10 5.53 -22.96
CA VAL A 75 5.63 6.17 -24.17
C VAL A 75 4.88 5.52 -25.33
N LEU A 76 3.83 6.18 -25.80
CA LEU A 76 3.17 5.88 -27.05
C LEU A 76 4.23 6.15 -28.12
N THR A 77 4.94 5.10 -28.48
CA THR A 77 5.87 5.12 -29.59
C THR A 77 5.01 5.26 -30.84
N GLN A 78 5.07 6.41 -31.49
CA GLN A 78 4.45 6.68 -32.80
C GLN A 78 5.10 5.83 -33.89
#